data_AF-A0A7K0WUZ5-F1
#
_entry.id   AF-A0A7K0WUZ5-F1
#
_cell.length_a   1.000
_cell.length_b   1.000
_cell.length_c   1.000
_cell.angle_alpha   90.00
_cell.angle_beta   90.00
_cell.angle_gamma   90.00
#
_symmetry.space_group_name_H-M   'P 1'
#
loop_
_entity.id
_entity.type
_entity.pdbx_description
1 polymer ?
#
loop_
_entity_poly.entity_id
_entity_poly.type
_entity_poly.pdbx_seq_one_letter_code
_entity_poly.pdbx_strand_id
1 'polypeptide(L)'
;MSGFKNFLLRGNLVDLAVAVIIGTAFGLVVTTFTNWLTAQLPSSVDDIFSNEANSFGAFMNAVISFVILAAVVYFLIVMPYTKAKEKYFPSAPPGTPEDTLLLREIRDALRAGQAGPTA
;
A
#
# COMPACT_ATOMS: atom_id res chain seq x y z
N MET A 1 -5.34 30.30 11.71
CA MET A 1 -4.23 29.35 11.98
C MET A 1 -4.64 28.19 12.90
N SER A 2 -5.53 28.37 13.88
CA SER A 2 -6.01 27.28 14.76
C SER A 2 -6.80 26.17 14.05
N GLY A 3 -7.66 26.52 13.08
CA GLY A 3 -8.45 25.55 12.32
C GLY A 3 -7.63 24.60 11.43
N PHE A 4 -6.54 25.10 10.83
CA PHE A 4 -5.62 24.30 10.04
C PHE A 4 -4.81 23.32 10.90
N LYS A 5 -4.34 23.76 12.08
CA LYS A 5 -3.69 22.88 13.05
C LYS A 5 -4.64 21.78 13.56
N ASN A 6 -5.90 22.11 13.88
CA ASN A 6 -6.92 21.12 14.28
C ASN A 6 -7.34 20.17 13.15
N PHE A 7 -7.12 20.55 11.89
CA PHE A 7 -7.29 19.67 10.74
C PHE A 7 -6.13 18.69 10.62
N LEU A 8 -4.87 19.16 10.70
CA LEU A 8 -3.69 18.29 10.67
C LEU A 8 -3.65 17.33 11.87
N LEU A 9 -4.03 17.80 13.06
CA LEU A 9 -4.07 16.98 14.29
C LEU A 9 -5.16 15.88 14.25
N ARG A 10 -6.00 15.82 13.21
CA ARG A 10 -7.03 14.79 13.04
C ARG A 10 -6.45 13.42 12.66
N GLY A 11 -5.12 13.27 12.64
CA GLY A 11 -4.37 12.01 12.50
C GLY A 11 -4.34 11.44 11.06
N ASN A 12 -5.53 11.23 10.49
CA ASN A 12 -5.72 10.66 9.15
C ASN A 12 -5.04 11.47 8.02
N LEU A 13 -4.90 12.79 8.20
CA LEU A 13 -4.36 13.68 7.16
C LEU A 13 -2.84 13.68 7.10
N VAL A 14 -2.16 13.51 8.24
CA VAL A 14 -0.70 13.47 8.28
C VAL A 14 -0.21 12.17 7.66
N ASP A 15 -0.85 11.04 8.00
CA ASP A 15 -0.49 9.74 7.43
C ASP A 15 -0.74 9.71 5.91
N LEU A 16 -1.88 10.23 5.46
CA LEU A 16 -2.18 10.36 4.03
C LEU A 16 -1.18 11.28 3.32
N ALA A 17 -0.83 12.41 3.91
CA ALA A 17 0.16 13.32 3.34
C ALA A 17 1.53 12.65 3.19
N VAL A 18 1.97 11.93 4.23
CA VAL A 18 3.24 11.19 4.21
C VAL A 18 3.22 10.10 3.15
N ALA A 19 2.13 9.33 3.04
CA ALA A 19 1.98 8.29 2.03
C ALA A 19 2.08 8.84 0.59
N VAL A 20 1.41 9.97 0.31
CA VAL A 20 1.45 10.62 -1.01
C VAL A 20 2.84 11.16 -1.33
N ILE A 21 3.50 11.81 -0.36
CA ILE A 21 4.85 12.37 -0.56
C ILE A 21 5.86 11.25 -0.82
N ILE A 22 5.83 10.17 -0.04
CA ILE A 22 6.74 9.03 -0.23
C ILE A 22 6.47 8.34 -1.56
N GLY A 23 5.19 8.10 -1.89
CA GLY A 23 4.81 7.45 -3.15
C GLY A 23 5.28 8.23 -4.39
N THR A 24 5.09 9.54 -4.38
CA THR A 24 5.50 10.41 -5.50
C THR A 24 7.02 10.54 -5.60
N ALA A 25 7.71 10.74 -4.48
CA ALA A 25 9.18 10.81 -4.47
C ALA A 25 9.83 9.51 -4.92
N PHE A 26 9.30 8.37 -4.47
CA PHE A 26 9.81 7.06 -4.85
C PHE A 26 9.61 6.79 -6.36
N GLY A 27 8.44 7.11 -6.89
CA GLY A 27 8.17 6.97 -8.33
C GLY A 27 9.13 7.77 -9.20
N LEU A 28 9.49 8.99 -8.77
CA LEU A 28 10.50 9.81 -9.44
C LEU A 28 11.88 9.14 -9.44
N VAL A 29 12.33 8.61 -8.30
CA VAL A 29 13.63 7.92 -8.21
C VAL A 29 13.69 6.74 -9.17
N VAL A 30 12.64 5.92 -9.23
CA VAL A 30 12.60 4.76 -10.14
C VAL A 30 12.56 5.20 -11.61
N THR A 31 11.82 6.27 -11.91
CA THR A 31 11.74 6.81 -13.28
C THR A 31 13.10 7.36 -13.72
N THR A 32 13.78 8.13 -12.88
CA THR A 32 15.13 8.64 -13.16
C THR A 32 16.13 7.49 -13.35
N PHE A 33 16.05 6.46 -12.51
CA PHE A 33 16.90 5.28 -12.64
C PHE A 33 16.65 4.53 -13.95
N THR A 34 15.38 4.35 -14.34
CA THR A 34 15.03 3.66 -15.58
C THR A 34 15.48 4.44 -16.80
N ASN A 35 15.28 5.76 -16.81
CA ASN A 35 15.75 6.62 -17.91
C ASN A 35 17.28 6.60 -18.02
N TRP A 36 17.99 6.58 -16.88
CA TRP A 36 19.43 6.41 -16.89
C TRP A 36 19.85 5.04 -17.44
N LEU A 37 19.12 3.97 -17.07
CA LEU A 37 19.39 2.62 -17.55
C LEU A 37 19.17 2.49 -19.06
N THR A 38 18.09 3.05 -19.58
CA THR A 38 17.77 3.02 -21.01
C THR A 38 18.73 3.88 -21.83
N ALA A 39 19.23 4.98 -21.26
CA ALA A 39 20.25 5.82 -21.89
C ALA A 39 21.62 5.15 -22.06
N GLN A 40 21.92 4.07 -21.32
CA GLN A 40 23.16 3.30 -21.50
C GLN A 40 23.03 2.14 -22.49
N LEU A 41 21.86 1.95 -23.10
CA LEU A 41 21.67 0.91 -24.10
C LEU A 41 22.37 1.28 -25.43
N PRO A 42 22.88 0.28 -26.17
CA PRO A 42 23.49 0.52 -27.47
C PRO A 42 22.47 1.10 -28.46
N SER A 43 22.93 1.94 -29.39
CA SER A 43 22.07 2.59 -30.40
C SER A 43 21.34 1.63 -31.34
N SER A 44 21.70 0.33 -31.33
CA SER A 44 20.98 -0.73 -32.06
C SER A 44 19.53 -0.93 -31.61
N VAL A 45 19.15 -0.40 -30.44
CA VAL A 45 17.80 -0.53 -29.89
C VAL A 45 17.05 0.81 -29.80
N ASP A 46 17.56 1.86 -30.47
CA ASP A 46 17.01 3.22 -30.40
C ASP A 46 15.58 3.32 -30.98
N ASP A 47 15.25 2.50 -31.98
CA ASP A 47 13.89 2.39 -32.53
C ASP A 47 12.84 1.96 -31.48
N ILE A 48 13.28 1.23 -30.44
CA ILE A 48 12.44 0.68 -29.38
C ILE A 48 12.62 1.43 -28.05
N PHE A 49 13.73 2.15 -27.86
CA PHE A 49 14.08 2.83 -26.59
C PHE A 49 14.52 4.29 -26.74
N SER A 50 14.06 4.99 -27.78
CA SER A 50 14.26 6.43 -27.96
C SER A 50 13.79 7.25 -26.74
N ASN A 51 14.57 8.28 -26.39
CA ASN A 51 14.22 9.27 -25.37
C ASN A 51 13.49 10.50 -25.93
N GLU A 52 13.14 10.50 -27.23
CA GLU A 52 12.35 11.58 -27.82
C GLU A 52 10.92 11.60 -27.27
N ALA A 53 10.47 12.78 -26.87
CA ALA A 53 9.11 12.98 -26.38
C ALA A 53 8.07 12.61 -27.46
N ASN A 54 7.05 11.82 -27.08
CA ASN A 54 6.00 11.30 -27.95
C ASN A 54 6.45 10.24 -28.98
N SER A 55 7.63 9.65 -28.83
CA SER A 55 8.05 8.48 -29.61
C SER A 55 7.50 7.16 -29.04
N PHE A 56 7.45 6.10 -29.87
CA PHE A 56 7.18 4.74 -29.38
C PHE A 56 8.22 4.28 -28.35
N GLY A 57 9.48 4.74 -28.51
CA GLY A 57 10.54 4.49 -27.55
C GLY A 57 10.28 5.06 -26.17
N ALA A 58 9.75 6.29 -26.09
CA ALA A 58 9.37 6.90 -24.81
C ALA A 58 8.24 6.14 -24.11
N PHE A 59 7.28 5.60 -24.87
CA PHE A 59 6.25 4.72 -24.32
C PHE A 59 6.85 3.42 -23.76
N MET A 60 7.76 2.78 -24.50
CA MET A 60 8.40 1.56 -24.02
C MET A 60 9.27 1.79 -22.78
N ASN A 61 9.97 2.92 -22.72
CA ASN A 61 10.70 3.37 -21.53
C ASN A 61 9.76 3.53 -20.32
N ALA A 62 8.56 4.09 -20.52
CA ALA A 62 7.55 4.19 -19.46
C ALA A 62 7.04 2.80 -19.01
N VAL A 63 6.85 1.86 -19.92
CA VAL A 63 6.45 0.47 -19.60
C VAL A 63 7.53 -0.23 -18.79
N ILE A 64 8.81 -0.11 -19.19
CA ILE A 64 9.92 -0.67 -18.43
C ILE A 64 9.99 -0.02 -17.04
N SER A 65 9.85 1.30 -16.96
CA SER A 65 9.87 2.02 -15.68
C SER A 65 8.76 1.53 -14.76
N PHE A 66 7.57 1.30 -15.29
CA PHE A 66 6.45 0.73 -14.54
C PHE A 66 6.75 -0.70 -14.04
N VAL A 67 7.33 -1.57 -14.88
CA VAL A 67 7.68 -2.94 -14.51
C VAL A 67 8.78 -2.95 -13.44
N ILE A 68 9.81 -2.13 -13.59
CA ILE A 68 10.87 -1.98 -12.57
C ILE A 68 10.28 -1.44 -11.27
N LEU A 69 9.42 -0.42 -11.33
CA LEU A 69 8.74 0.14 -10.16
C LEU A 69 7.92 -0.93 -9.44
N ALA A 70 7.10 -1.69 -10.16
CA ALA A 70 6.29 -2.75 -9.60
C ALA A 70 7.18 -3.84 -8.95
N ALA A 71 8.27 -4.23 -9.60
CA ALA A 71 9.21 -5.21 -9.07
C ALA A 71 9.88 -4.72 -7.77
N VAL A 72 10.38 -3.48 -7.75
CA VAL A 72 11.05 -2.92 -6.57
C VAL A 72 10.07 -2.73 -5.41
N VAL A 73 8.87 -2.18 -5.65
CA VAL A 73 7.84 -2.03 -4.61
C VAL A 73 7.44 -3.38 -4.05
N TYR A 74 7.23 -4.39 -4.90
CA TYR A 74 6.86 -5.72 -4.45
C TYR A 74 7.97 -6.37 -3.61
N PHE A 75 9.22 -6.36 -4.09
CA PHE A 75 10.32 -7.04 -3.40
C PHE A 75 10.81 -6.31 -2.15
N LEU A 76 10.90 -4.97 -2.16
CA LEU A 76 11.46 -4.21 -1.04
C LEU A 76 10.44 -3.74 -0.03
N ILE A 77 9.17 -3.59 -0.41
CA ILE A 77 8.12 -3.10 0.50
C ILE A 77 7.14 -4.21 0.80
N VAL A 78 6.46 -4.76 -0.22
CA VAL A 78 5.35 -5.70 0.00
C VAL A 78 5.84 -7.00 0.63
N MET A 79 6.85 -7.67 0.08
CA MET A 79 7.36 -8.95 0.58
C MET A 79 7.90 -8.88 2.02
N PRO A 80 8.76 -7.94 2.42
CA PRO A 80 9.19 -7.85 3.81
C PRO A 80 8.04 -7.41 4.72
N TYR A 81 7.14 -6.54 4.25
CA TYR A 81 5.98 -6.14 5.03
C TYR A 81 5.02 -7.31 5.28
N THR A 82 4.73 -8.15 4.28
CA THR A 82 3.88 -9.34 4.47
C THR A 82 4.55 -10.34 5.40
N LYS A 83 5.84 -10.63 5.21
CA LYS A 83 6.61 -11.51 6.11
C LYS A 83 6.68 -10.98 7.54
N ALA A 84 6.90 -9.69 7.72
CA ALA A 84 6.96 -9.06 9.04
C ALA A 84 5.57 -9.04 9.69
N LYS A 85 4.52 -8.73 8.93
CA LYS A 85 3.14 -8.77 9.42
C LYS A 85 2.77 -10.15 9.92
N GLU A 86 3.09 -11.21 9.17
CA GLU A 86 2.84 -12.59 9.61
C GLU A 86 3.63 -12.96 10.89
N LYS A 87 4.85 -12.43 11.04
CA LYS A 87 5.73 -12.71 12.19
C LYS A 87 5.34 -11.95 13.46
N TYR A 88 4.91 -10.69 13.34
CA TYR A 88 4.64 -9.79 14.47
C TYR A 88 3.14 -9.63 14.77
N PHE A 89 2.28 -9.88 13.78
CA PHE A 89 0.82 -9.81 13.88
C PHE A 89 0.22 -11.02 13.16
N PRO A 90 0.45 -12.26 13.64
CA PRO A 90 -0.22 -13.42 13.07
C PRO A 90 -1.73 -13.14 13.11
N SER A 91 -2.34 -13.03 11.93
CA SER A 91 -3.78 -12.81 11.82
C SER A 91 -4.44 -13.94 12.60
N ALA A 92 -5.02 -13.64 13.76
CA ALA A 92 -5.91 -14.60 14.39
C ALA A 92 -6.98 -14.94 13.34
N PRO A 93 -7.29 -16.22 13.12
CA PRO A 93 -8.37 -16.62 12.20
C PRO A 93 -9.61 -15.77 12.49
N PRO A 94 -10.40 -15.37 11.47
CA PRO A 94 -11.60 -14.58 11.67
C PRO A 94 -12.48 -15.27 12.72
N GLY A 95 -12.53 -14.69 13.92
CA GLY A 95 -12.97 -15.32 15.15
C GLY A 95 -11.80 -15.85 15.98
N THR A 96 -11.15 -14.97 16.75
CA THR A 96 -10.39 -15.44 17.91
C THR A 96 -11.36 -16.25 18.80
N PRO A 97 -10.90 -17.32 19.47
CA PRO A 97 -11.72 -18.03 20.43
C PRO A 97 -12.31 -17.08 21.46
N GLU A 98 -11.57 -16.06 21.90
CA GLU A 98 -12.05 -15.08 22.89
C GLU A 98 -13.18 -14.19 22.36
N ASP A 99 -13.07 -13.63 21.15
CA ASP A 99 -14.16 -12.82 20.59
C ASP A 99 -15.41 -13.69 20.35
N THR A 100 -15.23 -14.93 19.87
CA THR A 100 -16.36 -15.84 19.66
C THR A 100 -16.95 -16.38 20.95
N LEU A 101 -16.15 -16.57 22.00
CA LEU A 101 -16.58 -16.92 23.36
C LEU A 101 -17.35 -15.76 23.99
N LEU A 102 -16.82 -14.54 23.91
CA LEU A 102 -17.48 -13.33 24.40
C LEU A 102 -18.82 -13.11 23.68
N LEU A 103 -18.87 -13.30 22.36
CA LEU A 103 -20.11 -13.24 21.58
C LEU A 103 -21.10 -14.35 21.98
N ARG A 104 -20.61 -15.54 22.36
CA ARG A 104 -21.42 -16.64 22.90
C ARG A 104 -22.02 -16.27 24.25
N GLU A 105 -21.22 -15.74 25.15
CA GLU A 105 -21.63 -15.29 26.49
C GLU A 105 -22.64 -14.14 26.41
N ILE A 106 -22.43 -13.16 25.54
CA ILE A 106 -23.37 -12.06 25.29
C ILE A 106 -24.70 -12.60 24.74
N ARG A 107 -24.67 -13.53 23.78
CA ARG A 107 -25.87 -14.16 23.23
C ARG A 107 -26.66 -14.90 24.32
N ASP A 108 -25.97 -15.64 25.17
CA ASP A 108 -26.59 -16.45 26.21
C ASP A 108 -27.15 -15.55 27.34
N ALA A 109 -26.46 -14.44 27.68
CA ALA A 109 -26.97 -13.40 28.58
C ALA A 109 -28.20 -12.66 28.03
N LEU A 110 -28.23 -12.35 26.72
CA LEU A 110 -29.39 -11.72 26.07
C LEU A 110 -30.60 -12.67 26.00
N ARG A 111 -30.37 -13.96 25.72
CA ARG A 111 -31.41 -14.99 25.79
C ARG A 111 -31.96 -15.17 27.20
N ALA A 112 -31.09 -15.19 28.20
CA ALA A 112 -31.50 -15.26 29.60
C ALA A 112 -32.31 -14.02 30.01
N GLY A 113 -31.94 -12.83 29.54
CA GLY A 113 -32.68 -11.58 29.77
C GLY A 113 -34.04 -11.52 29.05
N GLN A 114 -34.16 -12.09 27.85
CA GLN A 114 -35.42 -12.18 27.10
C GLN A 114 -36.38 -13.28 27.60
N ALA A 115 -35.89 -14.24 28.38
CA ALA A 115 -36.70 -15.28 29.03
C ALA A 115 -37.20 -14.87 30.44
N GLY A 116 -36.88 -13.66 30.91
CA GLY A 116 -37.44 -13.05 32.11
C GLY A 116 -38.85 -12.48 31.88
N PRO A 117 -39.67 -12.39 32.93
CA PRO A 117 -41.02 -12.91 32.98
C PRO A 117 -41.98 -12.24 31.99
N THR A 118 -42.64 -13.07 31.18
CA THR A 118 -44.01 -12.79 30.72
C THR A 118 -44.89 -12.61 31.96
N ALA A 119 -45.15 -11.36 32.32
CA ALA A 119 -46.26 -10.94 33.16
C ALA A 119 -47.12 -9.97 32.33
#